data_AF-A0AAU4KJJ1-F1
#
_entry.id   AF-A0AAU4KJJ1-F1
#
_cell.length_a   1.000
_cell.length_b   1.000
_cell.length_c   1.000
_cell.angle_alpha   90.00
_cell.angle_beta   90.00
_cell.angle_gamma   90.00
#
_symmetry.space_group_name_H-M   'P 1'
#
loop_
_entity.id
_entity.type
_entity.pdbx_description
1 polymer ?
#
loop_
_entity_poly.entity_id
_entity_poly.type
_entity_poly.pdbx_seq_one_letter_code
_entity_poly.pdbx_strand_id
1 'polypeptide(L)'
;MNHGAAWKAMSCVALIVGVASLAGCDGATEAGPTAAVPAVSPTVPLPSQVGKSLYIAIGTAVTAHYGYGLSQANGKGQLEHVTPKDWKVCFQKAGPLGDSVIFGVVRTQEPCPDRWIDKL
;
A
#
# COMPACT_ATOMS: atom_id res chain seq x y z
N MET A 1 37.19 -10.19 0.12
CA MET A 1 37.01 -11.37 -0.76
C MET A 1 35.82 -12.18 -0.26
N ASN A 2 35.14 -12.77 -1.23
CA ASN A 2 33.78 -13.29 -1.26
C ASN A 2 33.48 -14.56 -0.44
N HIS A 3 32.20 -14.92 -0.52
CA HIS A 3 31.55 -16.23 -0.37
C HIS A 3 30.98 -16.49 1.03
N GLY A 4 29.74 -16.96 1.22
CA GLY A 4 28.76 -17.50 0.28
C GLY A 4 27.51 -17.94 1.03
N ALA A 5 26.45 -18.22 0.27
CA ALA A 5 25.15 -18.68 0.74
C ALA A 5 25.21 -19.99 1.53
N ALA A 6 24.32 -20.17 2.51
CA ALA A 6 23.88 -21.47 2.99
C ALA A 6 22.46 -21.36 3.54
N TRP A 7 21.52 -21.92 2.80
CA TRP A 7 20.14 -22.11 3.20
C TRP A 7 20.10 -23.35 4.11
N LYS A 8 19.50 -23.23 5.29
CA LYS A 8 19.10 -24.40 6.07
C LYS A 8 17.80 -24.07 6.80
N ALA A 9 16.74 -24.74 6.34
CA ALA A 9 15.53 -24.95 7.09
C ALA A 9 15.86 -25.53 8.47
N MET A 10 15.13 -25.13 9.51
CA MET A 10 14.64 -26.05 10.54
C MET A 10 13.73 -25.33 11.52
N SER A 11 12.50 -25.84 11.53
CA SER A 11 11.58 -25.97 12.67
C SER A 11 12.18 -25.68 14.05
N CYS A 12 11.50 -24.81 14.81
CA CYS A 12 11.34 -24.96 16.26
C CYS A 12 10.12 -24.13 16.69
N VAL A 13 8.95 -24.76 16.73
CA VAL A 13 7.85 -24.31 17.58
C VAL A 13 8.33 -24.52 19.02
N ALA A 14 8.79 -23.46 19.66
CA ALA A 14 9.06 -23.42 21.09
C ALA A 14 7.98 -22.55 21.74
N LEU A 15 6.94 -23.22 22.24
CA LEU A 15 6.04 -22.67 23.25
C LEU A 15 6.87 -22.43 24.52
N ILE A 16 7.07 -21.17 24.89
CA ILE A 16 7.67 -20.82 26.18
C ILE A 16 6.57 -20.31 27.10
N VAL A 17 6.23 -21.16 28.06
CA VAL A 17 5.45 -20.90 29.26
C VAL A 17 6.21 -19.88 30.14
N GLY A 18 5.46 -18.94 30.73
CA GLY A 18 5.93 -17.62 31.14
C GLY A 18 6.83 -17.48 32.36
N VAL A 19 7.21 -16.22 32.61
CA VAL A 19 7.72 -15.69 33.87
C VAL A 19 7.23 -14.24 34.03
N ALA A 20 6.56 -13.95 35.14
CA ALA A 20 6.14 -12.61 35.54
C ALA A 20 7.31 -11.87 36.22
N SER A 21 7.48 -10.57 35.94
CA SER A 21 8.29 -9.65 36.74
C SER A 21 7.72 -8.23 36.64
N LEU A 22 7.43 -7.64 37.80
CA LEU A 22 6.92 -6.28 38.01
C LEU A 22 8.11 -5.32 38.18
N ALA A 23 8.24 -4.29 37.34
CA ALA A 23 9.06 -3.10 37.62
C ALA A 23 8.63 -1.95 36.69
N GLY A 24 8.38 -0.77 37.27
CA GLY A 24 7.88 0.42 36.57
C GLY A 24 8.96 1.37 36.04
N CYS A 25 8.46 2.55 35.67
CA CYS A 25 9.11 3.81 35.25
C CYS A 25 9.40 4.05 33.76
N ASP A 26 8.75 5.13 33.30
CA ASP A 26 9.24 6.19 32.44
C ASP A 26 9.61 5.90 30.98
N GLY A 27 8.67 6.27 30.10
CA GLY A 27 8.91 7.27 29.07
C GLY A 27 10.14 7.07 28.18
N ALA A 28 9.93 6.42 27.05
CA ALA A 28 10.64 6.78 25.83
C ALA A 28 9.70 6.61 24.64
N THR A 29 9.48 7.71 23.92
CA THR A 29 9.02 7.73 22.54
C THR A 29 9.90 6.78 21.73
N GLU A 30 9.32 5.67 21.29
CA GLU A 30 9.90 4.84 20.25
C GLU A 30 9.05 5.00 19.00
N ALA A 31 9.55 5.85 18.10
CA ALA A 31 9.20 5.81 16.69
C ALA A 31 9.57 4.41 16.17
N GLY A 32 8.61 3.49 16.27
CA GLY A 32 8.77 2.14 15.76
C GLY A 32 9.11 2.19 14.27
N PRO A 33 10.08 1.38 13.81
CA PRO A 33 10.44 1.34 12.40
C PRO A 33 9.21 0.88 11.61
N THR A 34 8.72 1.72 10.69
CA THR A 34 7.87 1.27 9.60
C THR A 34 8.63 0.18 8.88
N ALA A 35 8.29 -1.07 9.18
CA ALA A 35 8.72 -2.23 8.42
C ALA A 35 8.20 -2.03 7.00
N ALA A 36 9.07 -1.55 6.11
CA ALA A 36 8.80 -1.52 4.69
C ALA A 36 8.65 -2.98 4.23
N VAL A 37 7.41 -3.40 4.05
CA VAL A 37 7.08 -4.69 3.45
C VAL A 37 7.75 -4.71 2.07
N PRO A 38 8.57 -5.73 1.73
CA PRO A 38 9.19 -5.79 0.42
C PRO A 38 8.10 -5.83 -0.64
N ALA A 39 8.04 -4.77 -1.47
CA ALA A 39 7.14 -4.68 -2.59
C ALA A 39 7.53 -5.74 -3.62
N VAL A 40 6.84 -6.89 -3.59
CA VAL A 40 6.94 -7.89 -4.64
C VAL A 40 6.49 -7.19 -5.92
N SER A 41 7.39 -7.06 -6.89
CA SER A 41 7.04 -6.40 -8.14
C SER A 41 6.15 -7.34 -8.96
N PRO A 42 5.01 -6.85 -9.46
CA PRO A 42 4.08 -7.64 -10.26
C PRO A 42 4.74 -8.11 -11.56
N THR A 43 4.38 -9.32 -12.00
CA THR A 43 4.94 -9.98 -13.21
C THR A 43 4.62 -9.25 -14.52
N VAL A 44 3.58 -8.41 -14.52
CA VAL A 44 3.21 -7.56 -15.67
C VAL A 44 3.16 -6.12 -15.19
N PRO A 45 3.99 -5.19 -15.70
CA PRO A 45 3.95 -3.80 -15.26
C PRO A 45 2.63 -3.13 -15.68
N LEU A 46 1.87 -2.63 -14.69
CA LEU A 46 0.65 -1.86 -14.94
C LEU A 46 1.04 -0.44 -15.43
N PRO A 47 0.65 -0.03 -16.64
CA PRO A 47 0.97 1.31 -17.13
C PRO A 47 0.34 2.38 -16.23
N SER A 48 0.93 3.57 -16.21
CA SER A 48 0.38 4.69 -15.45
C SER A 48 -1.03 5.05 -15.95
N GLN A 49 -1.97 5.13 -15.02
CA GLN A 49 -3.36 5.55 -15.28
C GLN A 49 -3.62 6.99 -14.86
N VAL A 50 -2.58 7.75 -14.49
CA VAL A 50 -2.69 9.17 -14.12
C VAL A 50 -3.27 9.97 -15.28
N GLY A 51 -4.22 10.86 -14.96
CA GLY A 51 -4.95 11.67 -15.94
C GLY A 51 -6.12 10.96 -16.61
N LYS A 52 -6.31 9.65 -16.39
CA LYS A 52 -7.45 8.89 -16.92
C LYS A 52 -8.63 8.89 -15.96
N SER A 53 -9.80 8.52 -16.48
CA SER A 53 -10.97 8.27 -15.63
C SER A 53 -10.74 7.03 -14.77
N LEU A 54 -11.34 7.02 -13.58
CA LEU A 54 -11.22 5.91 -12.65
C LEU A 54 -11.79 4.61 -13.26
N TYR A 55 -12.88 4.71 -14.04
CA TYR A 55 -13.42 3.56 -14.78
C TYR A 55 -12.35 2.86 -15.66
N ILE A 56 -11.59 3.63 -16.44
CA ILE A 56 -10.54 3.08 -17.30
C ILE A 56 -9.38 2.51 -16.49
N ALA A 57 -9.02 3.18 -15.39
CA ALA A 57 -7.95 2.73 -14.50
C ALA A 57 -8.27 1.38 -13.83
N ILE A 58 -9.50 1.23 -13.29
CA ILE A 58 -9.99 -0.02 -12.71
C ILE A 58 -10.02 -1.12 -13.78
N GLY A 59 -10.59 -0.83 -14.96
CA GLY A 59 -10.63 -1.78 -16.06
C GLY A 59 -9.23 -2.29 -16.43
N THR A 60 -8.26 -1.39 -16.55
CA THR A 60 -6.88 -1.74 -16.87
C THR A 60 -6.22 -2.58 -15.77
N ALA A 61 -6.44 -2.24 -14.49
CA ALA A 61 -5.94 -3.01 -13.35
C ALA A 61 -6.50 -4.44 -13.35
N VAL A 62 -7.83 -4.58 -13.53
CA VAL A 62 -8.50 -5.88 -13.56
C VAL A 62 -8.05 -6.72 -14.75
N THR A 63 -7.94 -6.13 -15.95
CA THR A 63 -7.42 -6.83 -17.14
C THR A 63 -5.97 -7.30 -16.96
N ALA A 64 -5.17 -6.56 -16.18
CA ALA A 64 -3.81 -6.94 -15.84
C ALA A 64 -3.71 -7.89 -14.63
N HIS A 65 -4.83 -8.35 -14.08
CA HIS A 65 -4.92 -9.19 -12.88
C HIS A 65 -4.39 -8.54 -11.59
N TYR A 66 -4.47 -7.21 -11.48
CA TYR A 66 -4.14 -6.47 -10.27
C TYR A 66 -5.35 -6.30 -9.35
N GLY A 67 -5.13 -6.43 -8.05
CA GLY A 67 -5.98 -5.83 -7.03
C GLY A 67 -5.84 -4.30 -7.04
N TYR A 68 -6.90 -3.58 -6.69
CA TYR A 68 -6.85 -2.13 -6.62
C TYR A 68 -7.44 -1.58 -5.32
N GLY A 69 -6.81 -0.53 -4.80
CA GLY A 69 -7.31 0.30 -3.71
C GLY A 69 -7.58 1.72 -4.20
N LEU A 70 -8.52 2.40 -3.57
CA LEU A 70 -8.88 3.78 -3.89
C LEU A 70 -8.69 4.65 -2.65
N SER A 71 -8.06 5.81 -2.84
CA SER A 71 -7.87 6.81 -1.78
C SER A 71 -8.11 8.19 -2.38
N GLN A 72 -8.73 9.09 -1.62
CA GLN A 72 -8.86 10.46 -2.08
C GLN A 72 -7.53 11.18 -2.04
N ALA A 73 -7.12 11.75 -3.17
CA ALA A 73 -5.85 12.47 -3.27
C ALA A 73 -5.81 13.76 -2.42
N ASN A 74 -6.99 14.30 -2.08
CA ASN A 74 -7.16 15.54 -1.30
C ASN A 74 -7.18 15.31 0.23
N GLY A 75 -6.96 14.09 0.72
CA GLY A 75 -6.88 13.80 2.16
C GLY A 75 -8.22 13.75 2.88
N LYS A 76 -9.34 13.66 2.16
CA LYS A 76 -10.69 13.45 2.72
C LYS A 76 -10.94 12.01 3.21
N GLY A 77 -9.95 11.12 3.11
CA GLY A 77 -10.03 9.75 3.60
C GLY A 77 -10.69 8.77 2.61
N GLN A 78 -11.21 7.67 3.15
CA GLN A 78 -11.79 6.56 2.38
C GLN A 78 -13.05 7.00 1.63
N LEU A 79 -13.28 6.40 0.46
CA LEU A 79 -14.42 6.75 -0.39
C LEU A 79 -15.62 5.87 -0.05
N GLU A 80 -16.66 6.46 0.56
CA GLU A 80 -17.88 5.73 0.96
C GLU A 80 -18.80 5.41 -0.23
N HIS A 81 -18.77 6.24 -1.28
CA HIS A 81 -19.51 6.02 -2.52
C HIS A 81 -18.69 6.48 -3.72
N VAL A 82 -18.29 5.52 -4.56
CA VAL A 82 -17.51 5.76 -5.77
C VAL A 82 -18.33 5.38 -6.99
N THR A 83 -18.71 6.36 -7.78
CA THR A 83 -19.21 6.15 -9.14
C THR A 83 -18.03 6.32 -10.10
N PRO A 84 -17.42 5.26 -10.66
CA PRO A 84 -16.12 5.36 -11.36
C PRO A 84 -16.05 6.34 -12.54
N LYS A 85 -17.20 6.80 -13.07
CA LYS A 85 -17.29 7.81 -14.12
C LYS A 85 -17.09 9.24 -13.61
N ASP A 86 -17.38 9.50 -12.34
CA ASP A 86 -17.32 10.83 -11.72
C ASP A 86 -15.96 11.14 -11.09
N TRP A 87 -15.01 10.21 -11.23
CA TRP A 87 -13.69 10.30 -10.64
C TRP A 87 -12.60 10.15 -11.70
N LYS A 88 -11.48 10.82 -11.46
CA LYS A 88 -10.26 10.72 -12.24
C LYS A 88 -9.08 10.38 -11.35
N VAL A 89 -8.09 9.72 -11.94
CA VAL A 89 -6.84 9.35 -11.26
C VAL A 89 -5.85 10.50 -11.35
N CYS A 90 -5.40 10.99 -10.20
CA CYS A 90 -4.34 12.00 -10.10
C CYS A 90 -3.01 11.37 -9.70
N PHE A 91 -3.04 10.29 -8.92
CA PHE A 91 -1.85 9.61 -8.44
C PHE A 91 -2.02 8.10 -8.54
N GLN A 92 -0.90 7.41 -8.69
CA GLN A 92 -0.82 5.96 -8.69
C GLN A 92 0.41 5.54 -7.89
N LYS A 93 0.26 4.56 -7.00
CA LYS A 93 1.38 3.88 -6.33
C LYS A 93 1.16 2.38 -6.26
N ALA A 94 2.23 1.63 -6.04
CA ALA A 94 2.12 0.21 -5.72
C ALA A 94 1.32 0.03 -4.42
N GLY A 95 0.41 -0.95 -4.41
CA GLY A 95 -0.29 -1.36 -3.22
C GLY A 95 0.56 -2.30 -2.36
N PRO A 96 0.05 -2.68 -1.17
CA PRO A 96 0.80 -3.50 -0.21
C PRO A 96 0.97 -4.97 -0.65
N LEU A 97 0.16 -5.43 -1.61
CA LEU A 97 0.26 -6.76 -2.20
C LEU A 97 1.06 -6.68 -3.50
N GLY A 98 1.76 -7.77 -3.86
CA GLY A 98 2.63 -7.81 -5.02
C GLY A 98 1.95 -7.44 -6.33
N ASP A 99 0.71 -7.88 -6.52
CA ASP A 99 -0.13 -7.55 -7.68
C ASP A 99 -1.23 -6.57 -7.27
N SER A 100 -0.87 -5.45 -6.65
CA SER A 100 -1.84 -4.43 -6.28
C SER A 100 -1.39 -3.00 -6.57
N VAL A 101 -2.37 -2.13 -6.78
CA VAL A 101 -2.18 -0.71 -7.07
C VAL A 101 -3.13 0.12 -6.22
N ILE A 102 -2.69 1.29 -5.77
CA ILE A 102 -3.57 2.27 -5.11
C ILE A 102 -3.68 3.48 -6.00
N PHE A 103 -4.92 3.84 -6.36
CA PHE A 103 -5.23 5.04 -7.12
C PHE A 103 -5.62 6.17 -6.19
N GLY A 104 -4.86 7.25 -6.24
CA GLY A 104 -5.21 8.54 -5.65
C GLY A 104 -6.15 9.28 -6.60
N VAL A 105 -7.41 9.42 -6.20
CA VAL A 105 -8.48 9.94 -7.06
C VAL A 105 -9.07 11.24 -6.53
N VAL A 106 -9.61 12.03 -7.44
CA VAL A 106 -10.45 13.21 -7.14
C VAL A 106 -11.68 13.18 -8.04
N ARG A 107 -12.71 13.97 -7.71
CA ARG A 107 -13.85 14.11 -8.61
C ARG A 107 -13.39 14.72 -9.93
N THR A 108 -14.00 14.34 -11.05
CA THR A 108 -13.56 14.78 -12.39
C THR A 108 -13.48 16.31 -12.52
N GLN A 109 -14.39 17.03 -11.85
CA GLN A 109 -14.46 18.50 -11.81
C GLN A 109 -13.48 19.15 -10.83
N GLU A 110 -12.88 18.41 -9.89
CA GLU A 110 -11.88 18.94 -8.96
C GLU A 110 -10.48 18.92 -9.61
N PRO A 111 -9.62 19.92 -9.34
CA PRO A 111 -8.23 19.86 -9.79
C PRO A 111 -7.47 18.72 -9.07
N CYS A 112 -6.48 18.15 -9.74
CA CYS A 112 -5.53 17.28 -9.06
C CYS A 112 -4.67 18.14 -8.12
N PRO A 113 -4.50 17.76 -6.85
CA PRO A 113 -3.61 18.49 -5.95
C PRO A 113 -2.16 18.31 -6.39
N ASP A 114 -1.27 19.22 -6.00
CA ASP A 114 0.16 19.15 -6.35
C ASP A 114 0.87 17.97 -5.69
N ARG A 115 0.31 17.46 -4.60
CA ARG A 115 0.80 16.29 -3.87
C ARG A 115 -0.35 15.43 -3.37
N TRP A 116 -0.11 14.13 -3.29
CA TRP A 116 -1.06 13.20 -2.71
C TRP A 116 -1.07 13.32 -1.19
N ILE A 117 -2.18 13.79 -0.64
CA ILE A 117 -2.46 13.77 0.79
C ILE A 117 -3.17 12.46 1.09
N ASP A 118 -2.40 11.40 1.33
CA ASP A 118 -2.92 10.07 1.60
C ASP A 118 -3.22 9.91 3.10
N LYS A 119 -4.48 9.66 3.45
CA LYS A 119 -4.92 9.31 4.81
C LYS A 119 -5.48 7.88 4.84
N LEU A 120 -4.73 6.93 4.29
CA LEU A 120 -5.06 5.50 4.40
C LEU A 120 -5.01 5.04 5.86
#